data_AF-A0A9D8BRK0-F1
#
_entry.id   AF-A0A9D8BRK0-F1
#
_cell.length_a   1.000
_cell.length_b   1.000
_cell.length_c   1.000
_cell.angle_alpha   90.00
_cell.angle_beta   90.00
_cell.angle_gamma   90.00
#
_symmetry.space_group_name_H-M   'P 1'
#
loop_
_entity.id
_entity.type
_entity.pdbx_description
1 polymer ?
#
loop_
_entity_poly.entity_id
_entity_poly.type
_entity_poly.pdbx_seq_one_letter_code
_entity_poly.pdbx_strand_id
1 'polypeptide(L)'
;MLPDYKHRNELRFLVAGIPYNVRLLVVLGLWASGLLVQAVLPSPLPGGLIILLGTVLALTRGYSNEPPRAPHGEKRWESVTIEKFARIIALDKEGLRWDRSALIDATNVSGFLTGLLLATIVAFVTVALWGVSPRLASVCAVDSVALLAPFWLTGIRRLYHRTELMIRVRCLQNILDRVSGPGAGGMTAVPVLQLQKSQGGDIP
;
A
#
# COMPACT_ATOMS: atom_id res chain seq x y z
N MET A 1 6.24 4.62 -10.48
CA MET A 1 7.49 3.91 -10.19
C MET A 1 7.17 2.71 -9.33
N LEU A 2 7.44 1.50 -9.83
CA LEU A 2 7.38 0.26 -9.05
C LEU A 2 8.43 0.33 -7.91
N PRO A 3 8.23 -0.38 -6.78
CA PRO A 3 9.25 -0.45 -5.76
C PRO A 3 10.56 -1.02 -6.35
N ASP A 4 11.67 -0.46 -5.89
CA ASP A 4 13.03 -0.76 -6.33
C ASP A 4 13.33 -2.26 -6.27
N TYR A 5 14.17 -2.78 -7.18
CA TYR A 5 14.43 -4.21 -7.40
C TYR A 5 14.78 -4.96 -6.10
N LYS A 6 15.40 -4.27 -5.14
CA LYS A 6 15.80 -4.79 -3.82
C LYS A 6 14.63 -5.08 -2.86
N HIS A 7 13.45 -4.49 -3.04
CA HIS A 7 12.31 -4.63 -2.12
C HIS A 7 11.25 -5.63 -2.61
N ARG A 8 11.49 -6.36 -3.71
CA ARG A 8 10.54 -7.38 -4.23
C ARG A 8 10.27 -8.50 -3.22
N ASN A 9 11.22 -8.80 -2.34
CA ASN A 9 11.07 -9.80 -1.28
C ASN A 9 10.13 -9.34 -0.13
N GLU A 10 9.70 -8.08 -0.14
CA GLU A 10 8.76 -7.53 0.84
C GLU A 10 7.30 -7.61 0.37
N LEU A 11 7.07 -7.97 -0.90
CA LEU A 11 5.73 -8.22 -1.42
C LEU A 11 5.17 -9.49 -0.79
N ARG A 12 4.43 -9.30 0.30
CA ARG A 12 3.64 -10.36 0.90
C ARG A 12 2.43 -10.58 0.02
N PHE A 13 2.24 -11.79 -0.49
CA PHE A 13 1.04 -12.14 -1.22
C PHE A 13 0.00 -12.77 -0.30
N LEU A 14 -1.27 -12.72 -0.69
CA LEU A 14 -2.35 -13.38 0.04
C LEU A 14 -2.16 -14.91 0.08
N VAL A 15 -1.82 -15.49 -1.06
CA VAL A 15 -1.42 -16.91 -1.17
C VAL A 15 0.09 -17.01 -1.07
N ALA A 16 0.58 -17.67 -0.01
CA ALA A 16 2.00 -17.90 0.23
C ALA A 16 2.51 -19.18 -0.48
N GLY A 17 3.83 -19.33 -0.58
CA GLY A 17 4.46 -20.60 -0.99
C GLY A 17 4.75 -20.76 -2.49
N ILE A 18 4.41 -19.79 -3.35
CA ILE A 18 4.69 -19.85 -4.79
C ILE A 18 5.76 -18.81 -5.18
N PRO A 19 6.86 -19.22 -5.85
CA PRO A 19 7.86 -18.32 -6.40
C PRO A 19 7.21 -17.28 -7.34
N TYR A 20 7.74 -16.06 -7.35
CA TYR A 20 7.14 -14.94 -8.11
C TYR A 20 6.94 -15.25 -9.60
N ASN A 21 7.96 -15.84 -10.26
CA ASN A 21 7.89 -16.16 -11.69
C ASN A 21 6.85 -17.25 -11.99
N VAL A 22 6.77 -18.28 -11.12
CA VAL A 22 5.79 -19.37 -11.25
C VAL A 22 4.39 -18.82 -11.02
N ARG A 23 4.20 -17.95 -10.01
CA ARG A 23 2.93 -17.29 -9.75
C ARG A 23 2.45 -16.51 -10.96
N LEU A 24 3.33 -15.72 -11.58
CA LEU A 24 2.97 -14.94 -12.76
C LEU A 24 2.53 -15.84 -13.92
N LEU A 25 3.24 -16.93 -14.17
CA LEU A 25 2.86 -17.92 -15.20
C LEU A 25 1.51 -18.57 -14.91
N VAL A 26 1.24 -18.96 -13.65
CA VAL A 26 -0.03 -19.56 -13.24
C VAL A 26 -1.18 -18.56 -13.38
N VAL A 27 -0.98 -17.30 -12.97
CA VAL A 27 -1.98 -16.22 -13.13
C VAL A 27 -2.31 -16.01 -14.60
N LEU A 28 -1.29 -15.87 -15.45
CA LEU A 28 -1.47 -15.69 -16.89
C LEU A 28 -2.17 -16.91 -17.52
N GLY A 29 -1.79 -18.12 -17.11
CA GLY A 29 -2.43 -19.36 -17.55
C GLY A 29 -3.91 -19.41 -17.15
N LEU A 30 -4.24 -19.02 -15.91
CA LEU A 30 -5.62 -18.96 -15.43
C LEU A 30 -6.43 -17.92 -16.23
N TRP A 31 -5.90 -16.71 -16.43
CA TRP A 31 -6.58 -15.69 -17.23
C TRP A 31 -6.82 -16.13 -18.67
N ALA A 32 -5.80 -16.69 -19.33
CA ALA A 32 -5.92 -17.21 -20.69
C ALA A 32 -6.96 -18.34 -20.77
N SER A 33 -6.92 -19.28 -19.82
CA SER A 33 -7.88 -20.39 -19.77
C SER A 33 -9.32 -19.91 -19.50
N GLY A 34 -9.51 -18.90 -18.64
CA GLY A 34 -10.83 -18.33 -18.38
C GLY A 34 -11.42 -17.63 -19.59
N LEU A 35 -10.60 -16.88 -20.34
CA LEU A 35 -11.01 -16.28 -21.62
C LEU A 35 -11.37 -17.34 -22.67
N LEU A 36 -10.58 -18.42 -22.77
CA LEU A 36 -10.89 -19.55 -23.66
C LEU A 36 -12.22 -20.22 -23.29
N VAL A 37 -12.48 -20.43 -22.00
CA VAL A 37 -13.74 -20.98 -21.49
C VAL A 37 -14.91 -20.06 -21.83
N GLN A 38 -14.78 -18.74 -21.71
CA GLN A 38 -15.82 -17.77 -22.12
C GLN A 38 -16.06 -17.77 -23.64
N ALA A 39 -15.02 -17.99 -24.45
CA ALA A 39 -15.16 -18.07 -25.90
C ALA A 39 -15.95 -19.32 -26.33
N VAL A 40 -15.71 -20.46 -25.67
CA VAL A 40 -16.34 -21.74 -26.00
C VAL A 40 -17.74 -21.87 -25.40
N LEU A 41 -17.93 -21.47 -24.13
CA LEU A 41 -19.22 -21.63 -23.46
C LEU A 41 -20.18 -20.46 -23.72
N PRO A 42 -21.50 -20.73 -23.73
CA PRO A 42 -22.51 -19.69 -23.90
C PRO A 42 -22.65 -18.77 -22.67
N SER A 43 -22.30 -19.25 -21.47
CA SER A 43 -22.33 -18.47 -20.23
C SER A 43 -20.95 -17.87 -19.94
N PRO A 44 -20.84 -16.57 -19.59
CA PRO A 44 -19.57 -15.93 -19.24
C PRO A 44 -19.08 -16.28 -17.83
N LEU A 45 -19.96 -16.81 -16.97
CA LEU A 45 -19.68 -17.05 -15.55
C LEU A 45 -18.54 -18.06 -15.29
N PRO A 46 -18.48 -19.23 -15.96
CA PRO A 46 -17.45 -20.23 -15.65
C PRO A 46 -16.04 -19.72 -15.91
N GLY A 47 -15.81 -19.02 -17.03
CA GLY A 47 -14.49 -18.42 -17.30
C GLY A 47 -14.20 -17.20 -16.41
N GLY A 48 -15.24 -16.44 -16.03
CA GLY A 48 -15.10 -15.35 -15.06
C GLY A 48 -14.62 -15.83 -13.69
N LEU A 49 -15.09 -16.99 -13.22
CA LEU A 49 -14.61 -17.61 -11.97
C LEU A 49 -13.14 -18.03 -12.05
N ILE A 50 -12.70 -18.54 -13.20
CA ILE A 50 -11.30 -18.90 -13.44
C ILE A 50 -10.42 -17.65 -13.45
N ILE A 51 -10.88 -16.58 -14.11
CA ILE A 51 -10.19 -15.29 -14.10
C ILE A 51 -10.08 -14.75 -12.68
N LEU A 52 -11.17 -14.79 -11.90
CA LEU A 52 -11.20 -14.37 -10.51
C LEU A 52 -10.19 -15.14 -9.65
N LEU A 53 -10.05 -16.46 -9.84
CA LEU A 53 -9.05 -17.27 -9.15
C LEU A 53 -7.62 -16.80 -9.48
N GLY A 54 -7.34 -16.52 -10.75
CA GLY A 54 -6.08 -15.93 -11.19
C GLY A 54 -5.84 -14.57 -10.54
N THR A 55 -6.85 -13.72 -10.50
CA THR A 55 -6.79 -12.41 -9.82
C THR A 55 -6.45 -12.58 -8.35
N VAL A 56 -7.13 -13.50 -7.64
CA VAL A 56 -6.88 -13.76 -6.22
C VAL A 56 -5.45 -14.20 -5.95
N LEU A 57 -4.90 -15.05 -6.82
CA LEU A 57 -3.51 -15.49 -6.73
C LEU A 57 -2.49 -14.37 -6.94
N ALA A 58 -2.87 -13.38 -7.76
CA ALA A 58 -2.09 -12.18 -8.04
C ALA A 58 -2.16 -11.13 -6.92
N LEU A 59 -3.16 -11.20 -6.03
CA LEU A 59 -3.34 -10.21 -4.97
C LEU A 59 -2.18 -10.20 -3.98
N THR A 60 -1.63 -9.01 -3.79
CA THR A 60 -0.69 -8.72 -2.72
C THR A 60 -1.43 -8.41 -1.43
N ARG A 61 -0.93 -8.90 -0.30
CA ARG A 61 -1.35 -8.46 1.03
C ARG A 61 -1.02 -6.98 1.18
N GLY A 62 -1.94 -6.23 1.79
CA GLY A 62 -1.73 -4.83 2.11
C GLY A 62 -0.42 -4.60 2.85
N TYR A 63 0.28 -3.52 2.49
CA TYR A 63 1.53 -3.13 3.11
C TYR A 63 1.23 -2.27 4.35
N SER A 64 1.83 -2.62 5.48
CA SER A 64 1.80 -1.80 6.69
C SER A 64 3.23 -1.46 7.09
N ASN A 65 3.50 -0.17 7.27
CA ASN A 65 4.74 0.34 7.87
C ASN A 65 4.67 0.37 9.40
N GLU A 66 3.56 -0.10 10.01
CA GLU A 66 3.48 -0.14 11.46
C GLU A 66 4.54 -1.10 12.00
N PRO A 67 5.47 -0.63 12.83
CA PRO A 67 6.43 -1.51 13.46
C PRO A 67 5.68 -2.54 14.32
N PRO A 68 6.10 -3.82 14.31
CA PRO A 68 5.50 -4.81 15.18
C PRO A 68 5.66 -4.34 16.63
N ARG A 69 4.54 -4.19 17.35
CA ARG A 69 4.56 -3.89 18.78
C ARG A 69 5.31 -5.02 19.47
N ALA A 70 6.52 -4.76 19.95
CA ALA A 70 7.25 -5.76 20.72
C ALA A 70 6.49 -5.95 22.03
N PRO A 71 5.92 -7.14 22.30
CA PRO A 71 5.04 -7.34 23.45
C PRO A 71 5.79 -7.16 24.78
N HIS A 72 7.13 -7.30 24.77
CA HIS A 72 8.00 -7.20 25.95
C HIS A 72 9.36 -6.54 25.62
N GLY A 73 9.45 -5.70 24.60
CA GLY A 73 10.72 -5.04 24.26
C GLY A 73 11.16 -4.09 25.37
N GLU A 74 12.41 -4.21 25.83
CA GLU A 74 12.99 -3.26 26.81
C GLU A 74 12.86 -1.84 26.29
N LYS A 75 12.20 -0.98 27.08
CA LYS A 75 12.12 0.45 26.83
C LYS A 75 13.40 1.09 27.34
N ARG A 76 14.27 1.52 26.45
CA ARG A 76 15.52 2.19 26.82
C ARG A 76 15.45 3.66 26.44
N TRP A 77 15.82 4.52 27.38
CA TRP A 77 16.00 5.94 27.11
C TRP A 77 17.40 6.13 26.56
N GLU A 78 17.49 6.64 25.33
CA GLU A 78 18.77 6.95 24.70
C GLU A 78 18.85 8.44 24.39
N SER A 79 20.04 9.00 24.60
CA SER A 79 20.35 10.34 24.12
C SER A 79 20.40 10.34 22.60
N VAL A 80 19.72 11.29 22.00
CA VAL A 80 19.49 11.35 20.56
C VAL A 80 20.07 12.64 20.04
N THR A 81 20.62 12.63 18.85
CA THR A 81 21.13 13.85 18.23
C THR A 81 20.02 14.59 17.48
N ILE A 82 20.23 15.88 17.21
CA ILE A 82 19.26 16.73 16.49
C ILE A 82 19.02 16.20 15.08
N GLU A 83 20.04 15.61 14.45
CA GLU A 83 19.95 15.02 13.12
C GLU A 83 18.97 13.85 13.09
N LYS A 84 18.86 13.07 14.18
CA LYS A 84 17.85 12.00 14.29
C LYS A 84 16.42 12.56 14.28
N PHE A 85 16.17 13.72 14.91
CA PHE A 85 14.86 14.39 14.80
C PHE A 85 14.57 14.87 13.37
N ALA A 86 15.55 15.48 12.71
CA ALA A 86 15.42 15.90 11.32
C ALA A 86 15.11 14.70 10.40
N ARG A 87 15.74 13.55 10.66
CA ARG A 87 15.47 12.30 9.95
C ARG A 87 14.05 11.78 10.19
N ILE A 88 13.54 11.80 11.42
CA ILE A 88 12.16 11.39 11.71
C ILE A 88 11.16 12.28 10.96
N ILE A 89 11.39 13.59 10.92
CA ILE A 89 10.53 14.53 10.20
C ILE A 89 10.61 14.33 8.69
N ALA A 90 11.80 14.06 8.15
CA ALA A 90 11.98 13.76 6.74
C ALA A 90 11.21 12.49 6.35
N LEU A 91 11.34 11.42 7.13
CA LEU A 91 10.61 10.16 6.92
C LEU A 91 9.09 10.35 6.98
N ASP A 92 8.58 11.14 7.93
CA ASP A 92 7.15 11.47 8.02
C ASP A 92 6.65 12.22 6.77
N LYS A 93 7.41 13.22 6.29
CA LYS A 93 7.08 13.95 5.06
C LYS A 93 7.13 13.07 3.82
N GLU A 94 8.13 12.19 3.71
CA GLU A 94 8.24 11.21 2.62
C GLU A 94 7.06 10.24 2.63
N GLY A 95 6.69 9.75 3.81
CA GLY A 95 5.49 8.92 4.00
C GLY A 95 4.22 9.62 3.52
N LEU A 96 3.98 10.87 3.94
CA LEU A 96 2.83 11.67 3.53
C LEU A 96 2.80 11.95 2.02
N ARG A 97 3.96 12.16 1.37
CA ARG A 97 4.05 12.32 -0.09
C ARG A 97 3.72 11.02 -0.82
N TRP A 98 4.15 9.89 -0.27
CA TRP A 98 3.89 8.58 -0.85
C TRP A 98 2.40 8.21 -0.78
N ASP A 99 1.73 8.55 0.32
CA ASP A 99 0.29 8.37 0.52
C ASP A 99 -0.56 9.18 -0.49
N ARG A 100 -0.18 10.43 -0.76
CA ARG A 100 -0.87 11.29 -1.75
C ARG A 100 -0.65 10.87 -3.20
N SER A 101 0.48 10.22 -3.48
CA SER A 101 0.87 9.82 -4.83
C SER A 101 0.25 8.48 -5.26
N ALA A 102 -0.45 7.79 -4.35
CA ALA A 102 -1.12 6.53 -4.61
C ALA A 102 -2.47 6.75 -5.32
N LEU A 103 -2.43 7.12 -6.61
CA LEU A 103 -3.61 7.27 -7.49
C LEU A 103 -4.47 6.00 -7.63
N ILE A 104 -4.09 4.88 -7.02
CA ILE A 104 -4.74 3.55 -7.15
C ILE A 104 -5.22 3.04 -5.78
N ASP A 105 -4.92 3.73 -4.68
CA ASP A 105 -5.37 3.28 -3.35
C ASP A 105 -6.76 3.85 -3.04
N ALA A 106 -7.78 2.98 -3.00
CA ALA A 106 -9.18 3.34 -2.74
C ALA A 106 -9.38 4.05 -1.38
N THR A 107 -8.41 3.96 -0.48
CA THR A 107 -8.44 4.59 0.84
C THR A 107 -8.21 6.11 0.80
N ASN A 108 -7.73 6.66 -0.33
CA ASN A 108 -7.57 8.09 -0.55
C ASN A 108 -8.64 8.64 -1.51
N VAL A 109 -9.08 9.88 -1.32
CA VAL A 109 -10.09 10.55 -2.17
C VAL A 109 -9.69 10.53 -3.65
N SER A 110 -8.39 10.68 -3.94
CA SER A 110 -7.85 10.59 -5.31
C SER A 110 -7.98 9.19 -5.91
N GLY A 111 -7.71 8.13 -5.14
CA GLY A 111 -7.88 6.75 -5.58
C GLY A 111 -9.34 6.32 -5.71
N PHE A 112 -10.23 6.88 -4.89
CA PHE A 112 -11.67 6.71 -5.07
C PHE A 112 -12.15 7.34 -6.39
N LEU A 113 -11.72 8.57 -6.70
CA LEU A 113 -12.09 9.26 -7.94
C LEU A 113 -11.55 8.55 -9.20
N THR A 114 -10.31 8.05 -9.16
CA THR A 114 -9.76 7.27 -10.27
C THR A 114 -10.48 5.92 -10.42
N GLY A 115 -10.81 5.26 -9.32
CA GLY A 115 -11.63 4.05 -9.33
C GLY A 115 -13.03 4.29 -9.92
N LEU A 116 -13.66 5.40 -9.54
CA LEU A 116 -14.97 5.80 -10.07
C LEU A 116 -14.90 6.12 -11.57
N LEU A 117 -13.87 6.84 -12.00
CA LEU A 117 -13.64 7.13 -13.42
C LEU A 117 -13.46 5.84 -14.22
N LEU A 118 -12.65 4.90 -13.72
CA LEU A 118 -12.42 3.61 -14.36
C LEU A 118 -13.70 2.78 -14.44
N ALA A 119 -14.48 2.72 -13.35
CA ALA A 119 -15.77 2.04 -13.33
C ALA A 119 -16.76 2.67 -14.33
N THR A 120 -16.76 3.99 -14.47
CA THR A 120 -17.60 4.72 -15.43
C THR A 120 -17.21 4.37 -16.87
N ILE A 121 -15.91 4.33 -17.17
CA ILE A 121 -15.41 3.95 -18.50
C ILE A 121 -15.81 2.51 -18.82
N VAL A 122 -15.62 1.59 -17.89
CA VAL A 122 -16.03 0.17 -18.04
C VAL A 122 -17.53 0.06 -18.27
N ALA A 123 -18.35 0.77 -17.48
CA ALA A 123 -19.80 0.76 -17.65
C ALA A 123 -20.21 1.31 -19.02
N PHE A 124 -19.61 2.42 -19.46
CA PHE A 124 -19.86 3.01 -20.78
C PHE A 124 -19.52 2.05 -21.91
N VAL A 125 -18.34 1.41 -21.86
CA VAL A 125 -17.92 0.40 -22.84
C VAL A 125 -18.87 -0.80 -22.85
N THR A 126 -19.31 -1.26 -21.67
CA THR A 126 -20.24 -2.38 -21.54
C THR A 126 -21.59 -2.07 -22.19
N VAL A 127 -22.13 -0.87 -21.95
CA VAL A 127 -23.40 -0.41 -22.55
C VAL A 127 -23.25 -0.25 -24.06
N ALA A 128 -22.16 0.35 -24.54
CA ALA A 128 -21.88 0.50 -25.97
C ALA A 128 -21.78 -0.86 -26.67
N LEU A 129 -21.10 -1.83 -26.06
CA LEU A 129 -20.99 -3.19 -26.59
C LEU A 129 -22.32 -3.95 -26.56
N TRP A 130 -23.25 -3.60 -25.66
CA TRP A 130 -24.56 -4.24 -25.60
C TRP A 130 -25.36 -4.06 -26.89
N GLY A 131 -25.19 -2.91 -27.57
CA GLY A 131 -25.81 -2.63 -28.87
C GLY A 131 -25.18 -3.42 -30.04
N VAL A 132 -23.95 -3.91 -29.89
CA VAL A 132 -23.23 -4.68 -30.94
C VAL A 132 -23.40 -6.18 -30.72
N SER A 133 -23.12 -6.64 -29.50
CA SER A 133 -23.25 -8.04 -29.13
C SER A 133 -23.50 -8.15 -27.63
N PRO A 134 -24.68 -8.65 -27.21
CA PRO A 134 -24.98 -8.82 -25.79
C PRO A 134 -24.04 -9.84 -25.13
N ARG A 135 -23.51 -10.80 -25.91
CA ARG A 135 -22.54 -11.78 -25.42
C ARG A 135 -21.21 -11.11 -25.04
N LEU A 136 -20.65 -10.27 -25.90
CA LEU A 136 -19.40 -9.55 -25.61
C LEU A 136 -19.57 -8.60 -24.42
N ALA A 137 -20.69 -7.90 -24.35
CA ALA A 137 -20.99 -7.02 -23.22
C ALA A 137 -21.05 -7.80 -21.89
N SER A 138 -21.65 -8.99 -21.89
CA SER A 138 -21.71 -9.84 -20.70
C SER A 138 -20.32 -10.34 -20.25
N VAL A 139 -19.43 -10.68 -21.19
CA VAL A 139 -18.05 -11.08 -20.91
C VAL A 139 -17.26 -9.91 -20.32
N CYS A 140 -17.32 -8.74 -20.97
CA CYS A 140 -16.64 -7.54 -20.48
C CYS A 140 -17.10 -7.15 -19.06
N ALA A 141 -18.41 -7.27 -18.77
CA ALA A 141 -18.94 -6.98 -17.44
C ALA A 141 -18.37 -7.94 -16.38
N VAL A 142 -18.41 -9.25 -16.65
CA VAL A 142 -17.92 -10.28 -15.73
C VAL A 142 -16.42 -10.15 -15.49
N ASP A 143 -15.63 -9.95 -16.54
CA ASP A 143 -14.17 -9.81 -16.45
C ASP A 143 -13.78 -8.56 -15.67
N SER A 144 -14.48 -7.45 -15.92
CA SER A 144 -14.25 -6.21 -15.21
C SER A 144 -14.50 -6.38 -13.71
N VAL A 145 -15.58 -7.05 -13.32
CA VAL A 145 -15.84 -7.35 -11.90
C VAL A 145 -14.79 -8.30 -11.34
N ALA A 146 -14.45 -9.38 -12.05
CA ALA A 146 -13.48 -10.38 -11.60
C ALA A 146 -12.05 -9.83 -11.44
N LEU A 147 -11.69 -8.81 -12.23
CA LEU A 147 -10.39 -8.14 -12.15
C LEU A 147 -10.44 -6.97 -11.15
N LEU A 148 -11.40 -6.06 -11.26
CA LEU A 148 -11.39 -4.80 -10.50
C LEU A 148 -11.79 -4.99 -9.04
N ALA A 149 -12.81 -5.81 -8.76
CA ALA A 149 -13.34 -5.92 -7.40
C ALA A 149 -12.29 -6.40 -6.38
N PRO A 150 -11.47 -7.43 -6.65
CA PRO A 150 -10.45 -7.85 -5.71
C PRO A 150 -9.34 -6.82 -5.51
N PHE A 151 -8.87 -6.16 -6.59
CA PHE A 151 -7.83 -5.13 -6.47
C PHE A 151 -8.30 -3.92 -5.67
N TRP A 152 -9.59 -3.57 -5.77
CA TRP A 152 -10.18 -2.49 -5.00
C TRP A 152 -10.24 -2.80 -3.50
N LEU A 153 -10.44 -4.09 -3.13
CA LEU A 153 -10.53 -4.53 -1.74
C LEU A 153 -9.15 -4.77 -1.08
N THR A 154 -8.15 -5.27 -1.81
CA THR A 154 -6.84 -5.63 -1.22
C THR A 154 -5.80 -4.52 -1.31
N GLY A 155 -6.07 -3.45 -2.06
CA GLY A 155 -5.14 -2.34 -2.30
C GLY A 155 -4.84 -1.47 -1.08
N ILE A 156 -5.42 -1.77 0.09
CA ILE A 156 -5.35 -0.93 1.29
C ILE A 156 -3.92 -0.92 1.84
N ARG A 157 -3.21 0.20 1.68
CA ARG A 157 -1.96 0.47 2.37
C ARG A 157 -2.24 1.18 3.68
N ARG A 158 -1.68 0.69 4.79
CA ARG A 158 -1.77 1.38 6.08
C ARG A 158 -0.44 2.06 6.34
N LEU A 159 -0.39 3.35 6.06
CA LEU A 159 0.74 4.17 6.47
C LEU A 159 0.62 4.47 7.96
N TYR A 160 1.64 4.10 8.73
CA TYR A 160 1.67 4.38 10.16
C TYR A 160 2.10 5.83 10.39
N HIS A 161 1.15 6.72 10.67
CA HIS A 161 1.41 8.11 11.06
C HIS A 161 1.19 8.27 12.56
N ARG A 162 2.27 8.48 13.32
CA ARG A 162 2.21 8.67 14.78
C ARG A 162 2.15 10.18 15.09
N THR A 163 0.97 10.77 14.94
CA THR A 163 0.74 12.21 15.13
C THR A 163 1.27 12.72 16.47
N GLU A 164 1.11 11.92 17.53
CA GLU A 164 1.57 12.26 18.88
C GLU A 164 3.10 12.37 18.97
N LEU A 165 3.84 11.46 18.34
CA LEU A 165 5.31 11.52 18.29
C LEU A 165 5.76 12.77 17.52
N MET A 166 5.10 13.07 16.41
CA MET A 166 5.42 14.26 15.60
C MET A 166 5.17 15.57 16.36
N ILE A 167 4.11 15.66 17.16
CA ILE A 167 3.85 16.80 18.04
C ILE A 167 4.98 16.95 19.07
N ARG A 168 5.35 15.85 19.75
CA ARG A 168 6.42 15.85 20.76
C ARG A 168 7.78 16.25 20.18
N VAL A 169 8.14 15.72 19.00
CA VAL A 169 9.39 16.07 18.30
C VAL A 169 9.42 17.56 17.93
N ARG A 170 8.32 18.11 17.40
CA ARG A 170 8.24 19.54 17.06
C ARG A 170 8.34 20.44 18.29
N CYS A 171 7.70 20.06 19.40
CA CYS A 171 7.83 20.78 20.66
C CYS A 171 9.27 20.76 21.19
N LEU A 172 9.93 19.60 21.18
CA LEU A 172 11.32 19.45 21.60
C LEU A 172 12.27 20.27 20.72
N GLN A 173 12.09 20.28 19.40
CA GLN A 173 12.89 21.12 18.50
C GLN A 173 12.71 22.61 18.80
N ASN A 174 11.46 23.09 18.95
CA ASN A 174 11.20 24.49 19.30
C ASN A 174 11.85 24.91 20.63
N ILE A 175 11.88 24.02 21.62
CA ILE A 175 12.57 24.27 22.89
C ILE A 175 14.08 24.33 22.66
N LEU A 176 14.63 23.37 21.90
CA LEU A 176 16.05 23.25 21.66
C LEU A 176 16.62 24.43 20.85
N ASP A 177 15.88 24.91 19.85
CA ASP A 177 16.26 26.08 19.05
C ASP A 177 16.31 27.35 19.90
N ARG A 178 15.41 27.47 20.89
CA ARG A 178 15.38 28.61 21.83
C ARG A 178 16.50 28.52 22.88
N VAL A 179 16.81 27.30 23.34
CA VAL A 179 17.86 27.05 24.35
C VAL A 179 19.26 27.02 23.73
N SER A 180 19.40 26.80 22.43
CA SER A 180 20.70 26.82 21.73
C SER A 180 20.99 28.15 21.03
N GLY A 181 20.06 29.13 21.13
CA GLY A 181 20.20 30.44 20.52
C GLY A 181 21.25 31.34 21.21
N PRO A 182 21.71 32.42 20.53
CA PRO A 182 22.84 33.27 20.96
C PRO A 182 22.69 34.04 22.29
N GLY A 183 21.66 33.75 23.10
CA GLY A 183 21.45 34.30 24.44
C GLY A 183 21.38 33.26 25.57
N ALA A 184 21.57 31.98 25.27
CA ALA A 184 21.52 30.91 26.27
C ALA A 184 22.91 30.73 26.91
N GLY A 185 23.01 31.03 28.20
CA GLY A 185 24.26 31.04 28.99
C GLY A 185 24.93 29.67 29.15
N GLY A 186 25.40 29.07 28.05
CA GLY A 186 26.22 27.85 28.05
C GLY A 186 25.49 26.54 28.37
N MET A 187 24.15 26.55 28.48
CA MET A 187 23.38 25.34 28.75
C MET A 187 23.26 24.47 27.49
N THR A 188 23.82 23.26 27.53
CA THR A 188 23.69 22.25 26.47
C THR A 188 22.55 21.31 26.81
N ALA A 189 21.41 21.47 26.15
CA ALA A 189 20.28 20.56 26.30
C ALA A 189 20.50 19.31 25.41
N VAL A 190 20.49 18.12 26.03
CA VAL A 190 20.62 16.84 25.31
C VAL A 190 19.24 16.19 25.23
N PRO A 191 18.65 16.03 24.03
CA PRO A 191 17.36 15.38 23.91
C PRO A 191 17.47 13.88 24.14
N VAL A 192 16.44 13.32 24.78
CA VAL A 192 16.30 11.89 25.04
C VAL A 192 15.01 11.37 24.39
N LEU A 193 15.09 10.21 23.74
CA LEU A 193 13.92 9.48 23.23
C LEU A 193 13.89 8.10 23.87
N GLN A 194 12.68 7.63 24.17
CA GLN A 194 12.47 6.25 24.55
C GLN A 194 12.42 5.43 23.25
N LEU A 195 13.38 4.52 23.08
CA LEU A 195 13.43 3.61 21.96
C LEU A 195 12.98 2.21 22.40
N GLN A 196 12.28 1.53 21.50
CA GLN A 196 11.96 0.13 21.62
C GLN A 196 12.78 -0.65 20.59
N LYS A 197 13.53 -1.63 21.07
CA LYS A 197 14.34 -2.51 20.23
C LYS A 197 13.42 -3.43 19.42
N SER A 198 13.50 -3.38 18.10
CA SER A 198 12.79 -4.31 17.21
C SER A 198 13.78 -5.00 16.27
N GLN A 199 13.36 -6.15 15.71
CA GLN A 199 14.19 -6.98 14.84
C GLN A 199 14.66 -6.25 13.55
N GLY A 200 14.05 -5.12 13.20
CA GLY A 200 14.42 -4.28 12.05
C GLY A 200 15.17 -2.98 12.39
N GLY A 201 15.55 -2.77 13.66
CA GLY A 201 16.16 -1.53 14.14
C GLY A 201 15.40 -0.90 15.32
N ASP A 202 16.01 0.08 15.97
CA ASP A 202 15.41 0.78 17.11
C ASP A 202 14.32 1.76 16.66
N ILE A 203 13.15 1.68 17.29
CA ILE A 203 11.96 2.45 16.92
C ILE A 203 11.54 3.37 18.07
N PRO A 204 11.24 4.66 17.81
CA PRO A 204 10.74 5.61 18.80
C PRO A 204 9.23 5.49 19.14
#